data_AF-A0A073KAB5-F1
#
_entry.id   AF-A0A073KAB5-F1
#
_cell.length_a   1.000
_cell.length_b   1.000
_cell.length_c   1.000
_cell.angle_alpha   90.00
_cell.angle_beta   90.00
_cell.angle_gamma   90.00
#
_symmetry.space_group_name_H-M   'P 1'
#
loop_
_entity.id
_entity.type
_entity.pdbx_description
1 polymer ?
#
loop_
_entity_poly.entity_id
_entity_poly.type
_entity_poly.pdbx_seq_one_letter_code
_entity_poly.pdbx_strand_id
1 'polypeptide(L)'
;MKGIDLKSFYLNSFEEILGLSLNYNKDLSISVLNLPEVISKINPTSINNIIYPIETLLKEENLLAELLNEKTFYKKILVTKYIYKLINSQIEVSVLDNFVEKLQSLSNKTYEQHQCQMGFILFKNPKDNIETELSKLKINYIPFDKFLSIDELDTNKQALKLIDSLSLCYVINSSYKITGLAKKQKSNQSISSIMSNRYQKDEESLLKFYMFRYFIDNNPNNKYNDELEKLDTQIKDLKKKSNTLTFSVDEATKHYTYLGENNPSSSEFKSAEKALKDLLEEQLLLLGNLTTLQNKQIEILEDAYTWKKGLKKFSTEKTARANKDIQFIQFNSNRIEWFINDNLICVLSNGKWRVQNYELISHIILEFILRQYFKNSDISSETFIGIINKIIPRAKILFNNIRELSNKNIGALIILLEQSELQKRTIYKQLLSKETLTNNDYKKIVQTDKTKPLNLYSCDKYLFELICSVDGAVLLDKYFNILSFGEMIKNSIETPPVAEEGSRTLAAAKASRFGLSIKVSEDGDISLFEDGSPIIKL
;
A
#
# COMPACT_ATOMS: atom_id res chain seq x y z
N MET A 1 -8.16 34.70 -7.24
CA MET A 1 -7.32 34.28 -6.08
C MET A 1 -8.05 33.45 -5.02
N LYS A 2 -9.39 33.52 -4.83
CA LYS A 2 -10.11 32.71 -3.82
C LYS A 2 -10.16 31.19 -4.07
N GLY A 3 -10.05 30.72 -5.31
CA GLY A 3 -10.19 29.29 -5.64
C GLY A 3 -8.96 28.41 -5.35
N ILE A 4 -7.74 28.98 -5.39
CA ILE A 4 -6.49 28.23 -5.11
C ILE A 4 -6.42 27.89 -3.62
N ASP A 5 -6.80 28.84 -2.75
CA ASP A 5 -6.81 28.67 -1.29
C ASP A 5 -7.78 27.57 -0.83
N LEU A 6 -8.94 27.44 -1.50
CA LEU A 6 -9.93 26.40 -1.18
C LEU A 6 -9.46 24.99 -1.60
N LYS A 7 -8.78 24.87 -2.75
CA LYS A 7 -8.23 23.59 -3.19
C LYS A 7 -7.10 23.12 -2.29
N SER A 8 -6.20 24.02 -1.89
CA SER A 8 -5.17 23.73 -0.90
C SER A 8 -5.79 23.31 0.44
N PHE A 9 -6.85 23.98 0.89
CA PHE A 9 -7.57 23.59 2.11
C PHE A 9 -8.10 22.15 2.06
N TYR A 10 -8.71 21.72 0.95
CA TYR A 10 -9.16 20.33 0.81
C TYR A 10 -7.99 19.36 0.62
N LEU A 11 -6.93 19.77 -0.05
CA LEU A 11 -5.75 18.94 -0.26
C LEU A 11 -5.12 18.50 1.07
N ASN A 12 -5.00 19.41 2.04
CA ASN A 12 -4.50 19.11 3.39
C ASN A 12 -5.30 18.00 4.08
N SER A 13 -6.58 17.82 3.73
CA SER A 13 -7.43 16.75 4.27
C SER A 13 -7.00 15.39 3.73
N PHE A 14 -6.57 15.34 2.47
CA PHE A 14 -6.02 14.13 1.88
C PHE A 14 -4.60 13.87 2.38
N GLU A 15 -3.80 14.91 2.63
CA GLU A 15 -2.49 14.79 3.27
C GLU A 15 -2.60 14.13 4.66
N GLU A 16 -3.55 14.58 5.49
CA GLU A 16 -3.80 14.03 6.83
C GLU A 16 -4.14 12.54 6.83
N ILE A 17 -4.90 12.06 5.83
CA ILE A 17 -5.29 10.64 5.77
C ILE A 17 -4.27 9.77 5.05
N LEU A 18 -3.51 10.32 4.10
CA LEU A 18 -2.51 9.59 3.31
C LEU A 18 -1.12 9.59 3.95
N GLY A 19 -0.84 10.57 4.80
CA GLY A 19 0.49 10.77 5.34
C GLY A 19 1.50 11.37 4.38
N LEU A 20 1.06 12.00 3.29
CA LEU A 20 1.91 12.51 2.21
C LEU A 20 1.71 14.01 2.02
N SER A 21 2.78 14.71 1.66
CA SER A 21 2.67 16.13 1.25
C SER A 21 2.32 16.20 -0.22
N LEU A 22 1.24 16.88 -0.55
CA LEU A 22 0.66 16.95 -1.89
C LEU A 22 0.71 18.38 -2.42
N ASN A 23 0.84 18.51 -3.73
CA ASN A 23 0.72 19.79 -4.42
C ASN A 23 -0.27 19.68 -5.57
N TYR A 24 -1.21 20.63 -5.63
CA TYR A 24 -2.17 20.73 -6.71
C TYR A 24 -1.59 21.58 -7.85
N ASN A 25 -1.35 20.94 -8.99
CA ASN A 25 -0.74 21.57 -10.15
C ASN A 25 -1.76 22.37 -10.97
N LYS A 26 -1.26 23.28 -11.81
CA LYS A 26 -2.10 24.13 -12.68
C LYS A 26 -2.93 23.33 -13.68
N ASP A 27 -2.47 22.16 -14.08
CA ASP A 27 -3.14 21.22 -15.00
C ASP A 27 -4.15 20.29 -14.31
N LEU A 28 -4.48 20.57 -13.04
CA LEU A 28 -5.38 19.79 -12.19
C LEU A 28 -4.84 18.39 -11.82
N SER A 29 -3.55 18.13 -12.04
CA SER A 29 -2.87 16.95 -11.49
C SER A 29 -2.39 17.19 -10.06
N ILE A 30 -2.10 16.12 -9.32
CA ILE A 30 -1.53 16.17 -7.98
C ILE A 30 -0.13 15.56 -8.02
N SER A 31 0.87 16.30 -7.53
CA SER A 31 2.21 15.78 -7.28
C SER A 31 2.44 15.51 -5.79
N VAL A 32 3.32 14.56 -5.47
CA VAL A 32 3.76 14.29 -4.10
C VAL A 32 5.10 14.96 -3.89
N LEU A 33 5.21 15.84 -2.90
CA LEU A 33 6.35 16.74 -2.72
C LEU A 33 7.52 16.09 -1.98
N ASN A 34 7.23 15.22 -1.01
CA ASN A 34 8.20 14.70 -0.07
C ASN A 34 8.66 13.26 -0.36
N LEU A 35 8.28 12.69 -1.52
CA LEU A 35 8.75 11.39 -1.98
C LEU A 35 9.94 11.55 -2.94
N PRO A 36 11.01 10.74 -2.78
CA PRO A 36 12.06 10.65 -3.78
C PRO A 36 11.50 10.34 -5.17
N GLU A 37 11.93 11.09 -6.19
CA GLU A 37 11.43 10.97 -7.58
C GLU A 37 11.58 9.55 -8.14
N VAL A 38 12.64 8.86 -7.74
CA VAL A 38 12.89 7.46 -8.09
C VAL A 38 11.74 6.54 -7.67
N ILE A 39 11.03 6.82 -6.57
CA ILE A 39 9.91 5.97 -6.12
C ILE A 39 8.73 6.05 -7.08
N SER A 40 8.42 7.25 -7.59
CA SER A 40 7.37 7.42 -8.59
C SER A 40 7.72 6.79 -9.93
N LYS A 41 9.02 6.65 -10.24
CA LYS A 41 9.53 5.92 -11.41
C LYS A 41 9.54 4.41 -11.22
N ILE A 42 9.94 3.91 -10.05
CA ILE A 42 9.94 2.48 -9.73
C ILE A 42 8.49 1.98 -9.75
N ASN A 43 7.61 2.50 -8.91
CA ASN A 43 6.23 2.00 -8.86
C ASN A 43 5.20 3.13 -8.94
N PRO A 44 4.95 3.66 -10.15
CA PRO A 44 3.94 4.69 -10.35
C PRO A 44 2.55 4.18 -9.95
N THR A 45 2.30 2.87 -10.02
CA THR A 45 0.99 2.27 -9.72
C THR A 45 0.61 2.49 -8.26
N SER A 46 1.53 2.29 -7.31
CA SER A 46 1.24 2.45 -5.87
C SER A 46 0.82 3.87 -5.51
N ILE A 47 1.46 4.87 -6.13
CA ILE A 47 1.12 6.29 -5.92
C ILE A 47 -0.16 6.64 -6.69
N ASN A 48 -0.28 6.23 -7.95
CA ASN A 48 -1.45 6.54 -8.76
C ASN A 48 -2.73 5.95 -8.17
N ASN A 49 -2.67 4.75 -7.57
CA ASN A 49 -3.83 4.12 -6.93
C ASN A 49 -4.43 4.98 -5.80
N ILE A 50 -3.63 5.81 -5.12
CA ILE A 50 -4.12 6.71 -4.07
C ILE A 50 -4.35 8.13 -4.56
N ILE A 51 -3.60 8.61 -5.56
CA ILE A 51 -3.71 9.99 -6.07
C ILE A 51 -4.81 10.15 -7.11
N TYR A 52 -4.93 9.23 -8.06
CA TYR A 52 -5.90 9.34 -9.16
C TYR A 52 -7.36 9.47 -8.68
N PRO A 53 -7.82 8.75 -7.64
CA PRO A 53 -9.17 8.94 -7.11
C PRO A 53 -9.39 10.34 -6.52
N ILE A 54 -8.36 10.98 -5.97
CA ILE A 54 -8.43 12.38 -5.48
C ILE A 54 -8.59 13.32 -6.67
N GLU A 55 -7.76 13.19 -7.71
CA GLU A 55 -7.85 14.02 -8.90
C GLU A 55 -9.23 13.92 -9.55
N THR A 56 -9.75 12.70 -9.65
CA THR A 56 -11.08 12.41 -10.20
C THR A 56 -12.17 13.05 -9.35
N LEU A 57 -12.13 12.87 -8.03
CA LEU A 57 -13.08 13.48 -7.10
C LEU A 57 -13.04 15.01 -7.16
N LEU A 58 -11.86 15.63 -7.13
CA LEU A 58 -11.71 17.08 -7.20
C LEU A 58 -12.15 17.66 -8.55
N LYS A 59 -12.05 16.90 -9.65
CA LYS A 59 -12.54 17.30 -10.98
C LYS A 59 -14.07 17.28 -11.04
N GLU A 60 -14.70 16.22 -10.53
CA GLU A 60 -16.16 16.11 -10.45
C GLU A 60 -16.78 17.20 -9.55
N GLU A 61 -16.13 17.48 -8.42
CA GLU A 61 -16.61 18.43 -7.42
C GLU A 61 -16.29 19.90 -7.74
N ASN A 62 -15.42 20.16 -8.73
CA ASN A 62 -15.03 21.52 -9.16
C ASN A 62 -16.23 22.34 -9.69
N LEU A 63 -17.37 21.69 -9.96
CA LEU A 63 -18.64 22.30 -10.35
C LEU A 63 -19.47 22.84 -9.17
N LEU A 64 -19.17 22.45 -7.91
CA LEU A 64 -19.97 22.77 -6.72
C LEU A 64 -19.32 23.79 -5.76
N ALA A 65 -18.12 24.28 -6.11
CA ALA A 65 -17.30 25.13 -5.25
C ALA A 65 -17.90 26.51 -4.92
N GLU A 66 -18.93 26.97 -5.65
CA GLU A 66 -19.57 28.28 -5.41
C GLU A 66 -20.58 28.28 -4.26
N LEU A 67 -21.02 27.11 -3.76
CA LEU A 67 -22.15 27.00 -2.83
C LEU A 67 -21.78 26.73 -1.37
N LEU A 68 -20.51 26.46 -1.04
CA LEU A 68 -20.16 25.85 0.24
C LEU A 68 -19.60 26.87 1.24
N ASN A 69 -20.52 27.50 1.99
CA ASN A 69 -20.20 28.30 3.17
C ASN A 69 -19.69 27.46 4.37
N GLU A 70 -19.83 26.12 4.34
CA GLU A 70 -19.44 25.20 5.41
C GLU A 70 -18.24 24.32 5.06
N LYS A 71 -17.05 24.91 5.08
CA LYS A 71 -15.79 24.24 4.67
C LYS A 71 -15.47 22.93 5.42
N THR A 72 -15.78 22.85 6.72
CA THR A 72 -15.41 21.70 7.57
C THR A 72 -16.28 20.47 7.33
N PHE A 73 -17.60 20.64 7.21
CA PHE A 73 -18.52 19.53 6.94
C PHE A 73 -18.22 18.90 5.58
N TYR A 74 -17.98 19.75 4.58
CA TYR A 74 -17.62 19.29 3.24
C TYR A 74 -16.26 18.57 3.19
N LYS A 75 -15.26 18.99 3.99
CA LYS A 75 -14.00 18.24 4.16
C LYS A 75 -14.27 16.78 4.57
N LYS A 76 -15.15 16.55 5.55
CA LYS A 76 -15.50 15.19 6.00
C LYS A 76 -16.19 14.38 4.89
N ILE A 77 -17.10 15.00 4.13
CA ILE A 77 -17.77 14.35 2.99
C ILE A 77 -16.76 13.96 1.92
N LEU A 78 -15.86 14.86 1.52
CA LEU A 78 -14.85 14.59 0.50
C LEU A 78 -13.95 13.41 0.88
N VAL A 79 -13.45 13.40 2.12
CA VAL A 79 -12.62 12.30 2.64
C VAL A 79 -13.40 10.98 2.58
N THR A 80 -14.66 10.98 3.01
CA THR A 80 -15.52 9.78 3.00
C THR A 80 -15.74 9.28 1.57
N LYS A 81 -16.12 10.17 0.63
CA LYS A 81 -16.28 9.83 -0.80
C LYS A 81 -15.00 9.27 -1.39
N TYR A 82 -13.84 9.86 -1.06
CA TYR A 82 -12.55 9.37 -1.51
C TYR A 82 -12.26 7.96 -1.02
N ILE A 83 -12.44 7.69 0.28
CA ILE A 83 -12.26 6.36 0.85
C ILE A 83 -13.19 5.34 0.18
N TYR A 84 -14.45 5.71 -0.07
CA TYR A 84 -15.40 4.81 -0.73
C TYR A 84 -15.00 4.54 -2.19
N LYS A 85 -14.50 5.54 -2.92
CA LYS A 85 -13.93 5.35 -4.25
C LYS A 85 -12.69 4.44 -4.24
N LEU A 86 -11.85 4.53 -3.21
CA LEU A 86 -10.72 3.62 -3.03
C LEU A 86 -11.18 2.18 -2.78
N ILE A 87 -12.16 2.00 -1.90
CA ILE A 87 -12.72 0.69 -1.54
C ILE A 87 -13.39 0.05 -2.76
N ASN A 88 -14.33 0.75 -3.38
CA ASN A 88 -15.06 0.27 -4.53
C ASN A 88 -15.61 1.46 -5.34
N SER A 89 -14.99 1.78 -6.46
CA SER A 89 -15.38 2.91 -7.30
C SER A 89 -16.72 2.72 -8.03
N GLN A 90 -17.24 1.49 -8.08
CA GLN A 90 -18.42 1.13 -8.88
C GLN A 90 -19.73 1.10 -8.07
N ILE A 91 -19.64 1.19 -6.75
CA ILE A 91 -20.81 1.15 -5.86
C ILE A 91 -21.27 2.57 -5.52
N GLU A 92 -22.56 2.74 -5.32
CA GLU A 92 -23.10 4.01 -4.81
C GLU A 92 -22.59 4.30 -3.40
N VAL A 93 -22.23 5.57 -3.16
CA VAL A 93 -21.71 6.06 -1.87
C VAL A 93 -22.66 5.74 -0.72
N SER A 94 -23.98 5.88 -0.92
CA SER A 94 -25.01 5.61 0.10
C SER A 94 -25.04 4.16 0.57
N VAL A 95 -24.80 3.20 -0.34
CA VAL A 95 -24.77 1.77 -0.02
C VAL A 95 -23.56 1.45 0.85
N LEU A 96 -22.38 1.98 0.48
CA LEU A 96 -21.17 1.83 1.28
C LEU A 96 -21.28 2.52 2.63
N ASP A 97 -21.89 3.71 2.69
CA ASP A 97 -22.06 4.46 3.92
C ASP A 97 -22.87 3.67 4.96
N ASN A 98 -24.04 3.20 4.54
CA ASN A 98 -24.91 2.35 5.36
C ASN A 98 -24.20 1.06 5.79
N PHE A 99 -23.36 0.48 4.94
CA PHE A 99 -22.61 -0.73 5.28
C PHE A 99 -21.51 -0.43 6.32
N VAL A 100 -20.74 0.64 6.13
CA VAL A 100 -19.68 1.07 7.05
C VAL A 100 -20.25 1.47 8.42
N GLU A 101 -21.36 2.20 8.47
CA GLU A 101 -22.03 2.55 9.73
C GLU A 101 -22.42 1.31 10.55
N LYS A 102 -22.90 0.26 9.87
CA LYS A 102 -23.23 -1.01 10.51
C LYS A 102 -22.00 -1.74 11.02
N LEU A 103 -20.91 -1.75 10.25
CA LEU A 103 -19.64 -2.30 10.70
C LEU A 103 -19.10 -1.54 11.92
N GLN A 104 -19.21 -0.21 11.95
CA GLN A 104 -18.82 0.61 13.09
C GLN A 104 -19.66 0.31 14.33
N SER A 105 -20.98 0.17 14.16
CA SER A 105 -21.88 -0.22 15.25
C SER A 105 -21.45 -1.55 15.86
N LEU A 106 -21.15 -2.55 15.00
CA LEU A 106 -20.67 -3.87 15.42
C LEU A 106 -19.28 -3.84 16.06
N SER A 107 -18.34 -3.07 15.52
CA SER A 107 -16.96 -3.00 16.04
C SER A 107 -16.89 -2.39 17.43
N ASN A 108 -17.90 -1.60 17.82
CA ASN A 108 -18.02 -1.01 19.15
C ASN A 108 -18.73 -1.94 20.16
N LYS A 109 -19.23 -3.11 19.73
CA LYS A 109 -19.89 -4.06 20.63
C LYS A 109 -18.85 -4.77 21.51
N THR A 110 -19.32 -5.22 22.66
CA THR A 110 -18.56 -6.08 23.56
C THR A 110 -19.33 -7.36 23.84
N TYR A 111 -18.59 -8.44 24.06
CA TYR A 111 -19.11 -9.71 24.53
C TYR A 111 -18.24 -10.18 25.69
N GLU A 112 -18.86 -10.42 26.86
CA GLU A 112 -18.14 -10.79 28.09
C GLU A 112 -16.98 -9.82 28.41
N GLN A 113 -17.24 -8.50 28.29
CA GLN A 113 -16.27 -7.42 28.50
C GLN A 113 -15.10 -7.35 27.51
N HIS A 114 -15.03 -8.26 26.54
CA HIS A 114 -14.05 -8.22 25.46
C HIS A 114 -14.67 -7.53 24.24
N GLN A 115 -13.87 -6.73 23.55
CA GLN A 115 -14.28 -6.12 22.28
C GLN A 115 -14.53 -7.22 21.25
N CYS A 116 -15.63 -7.09 20.50
CA CYS A 116 -15.93 -8.01 19.42
C CYS A 116 -14.82 -7.92 18.35
N GLN A 117 -14.18 -9.06 18.08
CA GLN A 117 -13.35 -9.24 16.89
C GLN A 117 -14.25 -9.86 15.83
N MET A 118 -14.12 -9.47 14.56
CA MET A 118 -14.82 -10.11 13.44
C MET A 118 -13.99 -9.97 12.17
N GLY A 119 -14.16 -10.90 11.23
CA GLY A 119 -13.56 -10.86 9.91
C GLY A 119 -14.60 -11.06 8.82
N PHE A 120 -14.46 -10.33 7.71
CA PHE A 120 -15.32 -10.41 6.54
C PHE A 120 -14.47 -10.48 5.27
N ILE A 121 -14.82 -11.39 4.37
CA ILE A 121 -14.20 -11.51 3.04
C ILE A 121 -15.21 -11.02 2.01
N LEU A 122 -14.92 -9.91 1.35
CA LEU A 122 -15.80 -9.27 0.38
C LEU A 122 -15.41 -9.64 -1.04
N PHE A 123 -16.36 -10.15 -1.82
CA PHE A 123 -16.24 -10.40 -3.25
C PHE A 123 -16.95 -9.29 -4.02
N LYS A 124 -16.19 -8.42 -4.70
CA LYS A 124 -16.76 -7.28 -5.43
C LYS A 124 -17.36 -7.67 -6.78
N ASN A 125 -16.87 -8.74 -7.40
CA ASN A 125 -17.30 -9.15 -8.72
C ASN A 125 -18.38 -10.24 -8.61
N PRO A 126 -19.61 -10.00 -9.10
CA PRO A 126 -20.70 -10.99 -9.00
C PRO A 126 -20.45 -12.28 -9.79
N LYS A 127 -19.47 -12.28 -10.71
CA LYS A 127 -19.11 -13.45 -11.51
C LYS A 127 -18.11 -14.37 -10.80
N ASP A 128 -17.55 -13.96 -9.67
CA ASP A 128 -16.56 -14.76 -8.95
C ASP A 128 -17.20 -16.03 -8.36
N ASN A 129 -16.58 -17.18 -8.61
CA ASN A 129 -16.93 -18.40 -7.91
C ASN A 129 -16.27 -18.41 -6.53
N ILE A 130 -17.02 -17.98 -5.51
CA ILE A 130 -16.57 -17.83 -4.11
C ILE A 130 -15.86 -19.08 -3.60
N GLU A 131 -16.44 -20.26 -3.80
CA GLU A 131 -15.88 -21.53 -3.32
C GLU A 131 -14.53 -21.81 -3.98
N THR A 132 -14.44 -21.62 -5.30
CA THR A 132 -13.21 -21.82 -6.06
C THR A 132 -12.12 -20.87 -5.59
N GLU A 133 -12.41 -19.58 -5.43
CA GLU A 133 -11.40 -18.61 -4.98
C GLU A 133 -10.92 -18.87 -3.55
N LEU A 134 -11.82 -19.19 -2.61
CA LEU A 134 -11.43 -19.52 -1.24
C LEU A 134 -10.65 -20.83 -1.16
N SER A 135 -10.97 -21.82 -2.01
CA SER A 135 -10.24 -23.09 -2.06
C SER A 135 -8.77 -22.92 -2.47
N LYS A 136 -8.47 -21.97 -3.38
CA LYS A 136 -7.09 -21.61 -3.76
C LYS A 136 -6.28 -21.11 -2.55
N LEU A 137 -6.96 -20.47 -1.60
CA LEU A 137 -6.40 -19.95 -0.36
C LEU A 137 -6.42 -20.96 0.80
N LYS A 138 -6.85 -22.21 0.56
CA LYS A 138 -7.03 -23.26 1.58
C LYS A 138 -8.04 -22.84 2.67
N ILE A 139 -9.11 -22.16 2.25
CA ILE A 139 -10.22 -21.75 3.09
C ILE A 139 -11.48 -22.47 2.58
N ASN A 140 -12.20 -23.13 3.47
CA ASN A 140 -13.46 -23.77 3.14
C ASN A 140 -14.59 -22.74 3.16
N TYR A 141 -15.40 -22.72 2.11
CA TYR A 141 -16.64 -21.96 2.07
C TYR A 141 -17.80 -22.81 2.59
N ILE A 142 -18.61 -22.25 3.48
CA ILE A 142 -19.82 -22.87 4.02
C ILE A 142 -20.98 -21.93 3.69
N PRO A 143 -21.74 -22.16 2.59
CA PRO A 143 -22.83 -21.28 2.20
C PRO A 143 -23.97 -21.32 3.22
N PHE A 144 -24.70 -20.21 3.32
CA PHE A 144 -25.97 -20.15 4.02
C PHE A 144 -27.14 -20.38 3.07
N ASP A 145 -28.22 -20.96 3.58
CA ASP A 145 -29.46 -21.16 2.82
C ASP A 145 -30.12 -19.83 2.44
N LYS A 146 -29.95 -18.81 3.28
CA LYS A 146 -30.45 -17.44 3.06
C LYS A 146 -29.34 -16.44 3.34
N PHE A 147 -29.24 -15.43 2.47
CA PHE A 147 -28.32 -14.33 2.69
C PHE A 147 -28.75 -13.47 3.88
N LEU A 148 -27.77 -13.07 4.69
CA LEU A 148 -27.99 -12.23 5.86
C LEU A 148 -27.51 -10.80 5.59
N SER A 149 -28.16 -9.84 6.22
CA SER A 149 -27.67 -8.48 6.39
C SER A 149 -26.75 -8.39 7.60
N ILE A 150 -25.93 -7.33 7.65
CA ILE A 150 -25.06 -7.06 8.80
C ILE A 150 -25.89 -6.81 10.08
N ASP A 151 -27.09 -6.21 9.96
CA ASP A 151 -27.98 -5.92 11.10
C ASP A 151 -28.46 -7.20 11.80
N GLU A 152 -28.61 -8.29 11.06
CA GLU A 152 -29.03 -9.58 11.63
C GLU A 152 -27.96 -10.16 12.56
N LEU A 153 -26.69 -9.76 12.43
CA LEU A 153 -25.60 -10.21 13.32
C LEU A 153 -25.76 -9.70 14.75
N ASP A 154 -26.31 -8.49 14.93
CA ASP A 154 -26.50 -7.86 16.24
C ASP A 154 -27.46 -8.66 17.13
N THR A 155 -28.38 -9.40 16.51
CA THR A 155 -29.33 -10.26 17.24
C THR A 155 -28.74 -11.60 17.67
N ASN A 156 -27.62 -12.02 17.06
CA ASN A 156 -27.00 -13.31 17.30
C ASN A 156 -25.76 -13.19 18.21
N LYS A 157 -25.97 -13.35 19.52
CA LYS A 157 -24.88 -13.30 20.50
C LYS A 157 -23.73 -14.29 20.26
N GLN A 158 -24.01 -15.44 19.64
CA GLN A 158 -22.96 -16.43 19.35
C GLN A 158 -22.03 -15.94 18.23
N ALA A 159 -22.58 -15.25 17.23
CA ALA A 159 -21.80 -14.65 16.15
C ALA A 159 -20.76 -13.65 16.67
N LEU A 160 -21.11 -12.88 17.71
CA LEU A 160 -20.23 -11.89 18.35
C LEU A 160 -18.95 -12.50 18.95
N LYS A 161 -18.94 -13.82 19.22
CA LYS A 161 -17.79 -14.53 19.81
C LYS A 161 -17.12 -15.50 18.85
N LEU A 162 -17.90 -16.18 17.99
CA LEU A 162 -17.39 -17.25 17.13
C LEU A 162 -16.60 -16.75 15.93
N ILE A 163 -16.95 -15.59 15.39
CA ILE A 163 -16.30 -15.02 14.21
C ILE A 163 -15.12 -14.20 14.70
N ASP A 164 -13.89 -14.68 14.53
CA ASP A 164 -12.70 -14.13 15.18
C ASP A 164 -11.69 -13.55 14.19
N SER A 165 -11.95 -13.63 12.88
CA SER A 165 -11.01 -13.36 11.79
C SER A 165 -9.80 -14.32 11.71
N LEU A 166 -9.64 -15.21 12.68
CA LEU A 166 -8.50 -16.13 12.77
C LEU A 166 -8.84 -17.50 12.19
N SER A 167 -9.99 -18.04 12.61
CA SER A 167 -10.48 -19.37 12.24
C SER A 167 -11.75 -19.27 11.39
N LEU A 168 -12.57 -18.24 11.64
CA LEU A 168 -13.84 -18.01 10.98
C LEU A 168 -13.99 -16.55 10.55
N CYS A 169 -14.47 -16.36 9.32
CA CYS A 169 -14.89 -15.07 8.77
C CYS A 169 -16.27 -15.22 8.13
N TYR A 170 -17.01 -14.12 8.01
CA TYR A 170 -18.13 -14.04 7.09
C TYR A 170 -17.66 -13.86 5.65
N VAL A 171 -18.44 -14.34 4.70
CA VAL A 171 -18.25 -14.07 3.27
C VAL A 171 -19.37 -13.16 2.79
N ILE A 172 -19.00 -12.10 2.08
CA ILE A 172 -19.89 -11.05 1.60
C ILE A 172 -19.81 -10.98 0.07
N ASN A 173 -20.96 -10.86 -0.60
CA ASN A 173 -21.03 -10.67 -2.05
C ASN A 173 -20.96 -9.19 -2.48
N SER A 174 -21.07 -8.94 -3.78
CA SER A 174 -21.01 -7.59 -4.37
C SER A 174 -22.16 -6.67 -3.95
N SER A 175 -23.25 -7.23 -3.42
CA SER A 175 -24.40 -6.50 -2.86
C SER A 175 -24.29 -6.27 -1.35
N TYR A 176 -23.12 -6.50 -0.75
CA TYR A 176 -22.85 -6.34 0.69
C TYR A 176 -23.76 -7.19 1.59
N LYS A 177 -24.18 -8.36 1.10
CA LYS A 177 -24.92 -9.36 1.87
C LYS A 177 -24.01 -10.52 2.23
N ILE A 178 -24.19 -11.06 3.43
CA ILE A 178 -23.46 -12.23 3.94
C ILE A 178 -24.04 -13.48 3.28
N THR A 179 -23.21 -14.22 2.57
CA THR A 179 -23.62 -15.43 1.83
C THR A 179 -23.23 -16.72 2.52
N GLY A 180 -22.33 -16.67 3.50
CA GLY A 180 -21.86 -17.84 4.23
C GLY A 180 -20.68 -17.55 5.16
N LEU A 181 -19.99 -18.62 5.55
CA LEU A 181 -18.79 -18.59 6.37
C LEU A 181 -17.56 -19.05 5.59
N ALA A 182 -16.44 -18.39 5.83
CA ALA A 182 -15.12 -18.84 5.48
C ALA A 182 -14.49 -19.50 6.70
N LYS A 183 -14.11 -20.78 6.58
CA LYS A 183 -13.50 -21.57 7.65
C LYS A 183 -12.10 -22.00 7.26
N LYS A 184 -11.15 -21.71 8.14
CA LYS A 184 -9.76 -22.12 7.98
C LYS A 184 -9.64 -23.65 7.90
N GLN A 185 -8.86 -24.17 6.95
CA GLN A 185 -8.47 -25.58 6.93
C GLN A 185 -7.43 -25.89 8.03
N LYS A 186 -7.05 -27.16 8.24
CA LYS A 186 -5.92 -27.51 9.14
C LYS A 186 -4.62 -26.92 8.59
N SER A 187 -4.35 -25.66 8.90
CA SER A 187 -3.14 -24.92 8.53
C SER A 187 -2.60 -24.17 9.75
N ASN A 188 -1.33 -23.79 9.71
CA ASN A 188 -0.70 -23.05 10.81
C ASN A 188 -0.95 -21.52 10.73
N GLN A 189 -1.63 -21.02 9.69
CA GLN A 189 -1.86 -19.58 9.47
C GLN A 189 -3.32 -19.22 9.73
N SER A 190 -3.58 -18.08 10.39
CA SER A 190 -4.95 -17.55 10.54
C SER A 190 -5.53 -17.10 9.19
N ILE A 191 -6.86 -17.01 9.06
CA ILE A 191 -7.50 -16.40 7.88
C ILE A 191 -7.01 -14.98 7.69
N SER A 192 -6.97 -14.17 8.75
CA SER A 192 -6.37 -12.83 8.73
C SER A 192 -4.96 -12.84 8.13
N SER A 193 -4.07 -13.73 8.59
CA SER A 193 -2.72 -13.86 8.04
C SER A 193 -2.70 -14.29 6.56
N ILE A 194 -3.58 -15.21 6.15
CA ILE A 194 -3.70 -15.64 4.75
C ILE A 194 -4.17 -14.47 3.88
N MET A 195 -5.24 -13.79 4.30
CA MET A 195 -5.85 -12.71 3.56
C MET A 195 -4.93 -11.50 3.45
N SER A 196 -4.27 -11.11 4.53
CA SER A 196 -3.36 -9.96 4.58
C SER A 196 -2.02 -10.15 3.84
N ASN A 197 -1.74 -11.35 3.32
CA ASN A 197 -0.52 -11.70 2.59
C ASN A 197 -0.80 -12.45 1.27
N ARG A 198 -2.01 -12.29 0.70
CA ARG A 198 -2.45 -13.09 -0.46
C ARG A 198 -1.81 -12.67 -1.79
N TYR A 199 -1.38 -11.42 -1.91
CA TYR A 199 -0.67 -10.82 -3.06
C TYR A 199 0.84 -10.72 -2.85
N GLN A 200 1.36 -11.05 -1.67
CA GLN A 200 2.74 -10.80 -1.25
C GLN A 200 3.82 -11.32 -2.22
N LYS A 201 3.54 -12.39 -2.99
CA LYS A 201 4.44 -12.92 -4.03
C LYS A 201 4.33 -12.13 -5.34
N ASP A 202 3.12 -11.82 -5.77
CA ASP A 202 2.87 -11.05 -6.99
C ASP A 202 3.50 -9.66 -6.87
N GLU A 203 3.38 -9.04 -5.70
CA GLU A 203 3.96 -7.73 -5.40
C GLU A 203 5.48 -7.77 -5.35
N GLU A 204 6.08 -8.82 -4.78
CA GLU A 204 7.54 -8.97 -4.77
C GLU A 204 8.11 -9.10 -6.19
N SER A 205 7.44 -9.87 -7.04
CA SER A 205 7.83 -10.01 -8.45
C SER A 205 7.63 -8.71 -9.23
N LEU A 206 6.54 -7.98 -8.97
CA LEU A 206 6.26 -6.69 -9.58
C LEU A 206 7.29 -5.63 -9.16
N LEU A 207 7.64 -5.57 -7.88
CA LEU A 207 8.66 -4.68 -7.35
C LEU A 207 10.03 -4.98 -7.97
N LYS A 208 10.43 -6.27 -8.03
CA LYS A 208 11.65 -6.69 -8.73
C LYS A 208 11.65 -6.16 -10.16
N PHE A 209 10.59 -6.44 -10.91
CA PHE A 209 10.44 -5.99 -12.29
C PHE A 209 10.64 -4.48 -12.44
N TYR A 210 9.95 -3.70 -11.61
CA TYR A 210 10.00 -2.25 -11.63
C TYR A 210 11.38 -1.68 -11.31
N MET A 211 12.10 -2.28 -10.37
CA MET A 211 13.46 -1.86 -10.05
C MET A 211 14.45 -2.20 -11.15
N PHE A 212 14.30 -3.37 -11.78
CA PHE A 212 15.10 -3.72 -12.95
C PHE A 212 14.89 -2.74 -14.08
N ARG A 213 13.63 -2.42 -14.36
CA ARG A 213 13.29 -1.42 -15.37
C ARG A 213 13.86 -0.05 -15.05
N TYR A 214 13.69 0.45 -13.82
CA TYR A 214 14.29 1.71 -13.39
C TYR A 214 15.82 1.73 -13.61
N PHE A 215 16.52 0.65 -13.26
CA PHE A 215 17.97 0.56 -13.48
C PHE A 215 18.36 0.54 -14.96
N ILE A 216 17.60 -0.17 -15.80
CA ILE A 216 17.76 -0.19 -17.26
C ILE A 216 17.61 1.24 -17.79
N ASP A 217 16.50 1.90 -17.45
CA ASP A 217 16.12 3.21 -17.98
C ASP A 217 17.13 4.31 -17.57
N ASN A 218 17.82 4.16 -16.44
CA ASN A 218 18.76 5.16 -15.94
C ASN A 218 20.24 4.78 -16.15
N ASN A 219 20.54 3.70 -16.87
CA ASN A 219 21.93 3.36 -17.20
C ASN A 219 22.41 4.23 -18.38
N PRO A 220 23.44 5.08 -18.21
CA PRO A 220 23.88 6.03 -19.24
C PRO A 220 24.42 5.36 -20.51
N ASN A 221 24.80 4.08 -20.44
CA ASN A 221 25.31 3.32 -21.58
C ASN A 221 24.21 2.53 -22.30
N ASN A 222 22.94 2.72 -21.92
CA ASN A 222 21.83 1.97 -22.47
C ASN A 222 21.22 2.63 -23.72
N LYS A 223 21.68 2.21 -24.90
CA LYS A 223 21.13 2.63 -26.20
C LYS A 223 19.68 2.19 -26.46
N TYR A 224 19.09 1.32 -25.64
CA TYR A 224 17.71 0.84 -25.80
C TYR A 224 16.65 1.81 -25.26
N ASN A 225 17.06 2.85 -24.52
CA ASN A 225 16.15 3.82 -23.93
C ASN A 225 15.27 4.52 -24.97
N ASP A 226 15.81 4.88 -26.14
CA ASP A 226 15.05 5.62 -27.16
C ASP A 226 13.90 4.81 -27.77
N GLU A 227 14.06 3.49 -27.91
CA GLU A 227 13.01 2.61 -28.45
C GLU A 227 11.98 2.24 -27.37
N LEU A 228 12.43 2.01 -26.14
CA LEU A 228 11.57 1.73 -25.00
C LEU A 228 10.72 2.96 -24.62
N GLU A 229 11.29 4.16 -24.64
CA GLU A 229 10.58 5.41 -24.35
C GLU A 229 9.49 5.70 -25.39
N LYS A 230 9.76 5.41 -26.67
CA LYS A 230 8.74 5.48 -27.73
C LYS A 230 7.60 4.48 -27.49
N LEU A 231 7.92 3.23 -27.14
CA LEU A 231 6.90 2.24 -26.81
C LEU A 231 6.11 2.60 -25.57
N ASP A 232 6.75 3.14 -24.54
CA ASP A 232 6.09 3.56 -23.31
C ASP A 232 5.13 4.71 -23.54
N THR A 233 5.52 5.67 -24.37
CA THR A 233 4.64 6.76 -24.79
C THR A 233 3.40 6.21 -25.49
N GLN A 234 3.57 5.26 -26.41
CA GLN A 234 2.45 4.61 -27.11
C GLN A 234 1.56 3.80 -26.15
N ILE A 235 2.15 3.04 -25.22
CA ILE A 235 1.41 2.28 -24.20
C ILE A 235 0.63 3.22 -23.28
N LYS A 236 1.24 4.35 -22.86
CA LYS A 236 0.59 5.35 -22.01
C LYS A 236 -0.60 5.99 -22.71
N ASP A 237 -0.45 6.34 -23.99
CA ASP A 237 -1.54 6.89 -24.80
C ASP A 237 -2.66 5.87 -25.00
N LEU A 238 -2.34 4.60 -25.27
CA LEU A 238 -3.34 3.54 -25.37
C LEU A 238 -4.04 3.32 -24.02
N LYS A 239 -3.32 3.28 -22.90
CA LYS A 239 -3.94 3.16 -21.57
C LYS A 239 -4.90 4.32 -21.29
N LYS A 240 -4.52 5.55 -21.64
CA LYS A 240 -5.40 6.72 -21.51
C LYS A 240 -6.67 6.54 -22.34
N LYS A 241 -6.56 6.11 -23.61
CA LYS A 241 -7.71 5.81 -24.46
C LYS A 241 -8.57 4.67 -23.90
N SER A 242 -7.93 3.60 -23.40
CA SER A 242 -8.60 2.47 -22.75
C SER A 242 -9.45 2.91 -21.56
N ASN A 243 -8.92 3.81 -20.73
CA ASN A 243 -9.64 4.32 -19.56
C ASN A 243 -10.86 5.17 -19.97
N THR A 244 -10.68 6.06 -20.97
CA THR A 244 -11.80 6.82 -21.53
C THR A 244 -12.88 5.90 -22.10
N LEU A 245 -12.48 4.87 -22.86
CA LEU A 245 -13.41 3.93 -23.46
C LEU A 245 -14.15 3.07 -22.43
N THR A 246 -13.47 2.69 -21.34
CA THR A 246 -14.08 1.95 -20.22
C THR A 246 -15.22 2.76 -19.59
N PHE A 247 -15.03 4.07 -19.40
CA PHE A 247 -16.09 4.95 -18.93
C PHE A 247 -17.29 4.98 -19.90
N SER A 248 -17.03 5.06 -21.21
CA SER A 248 -18.10 5.01 -22.22
C SER A 248 -18.86 3.68 -22.25
N VAL A 249 -18.16 2.56 -22.06
CA VAL A 249 -18.77 1.23 -21.93
C VAL A 249 -19.65 1.13 -20.69
N ASP A 250 -19.20 1.65 -19.55
CA ASP A 250 -19.97 1.64 -18.31
C ASP A 250 -21.27 2.45 -18.44
N GLU A 251 -21.19 3.65 -19.03
CA GLU A 251 -22.36 4.50 -19.35
C GLU A 251 -23.34 3.79 -20.30
N ALA A 252 -22.83 3.21 -21.39
CA ALA A 252 -23.65 2.47 -22.36
C ALA A 252 -24.30 1.22 -21.74
N THR A 253 -23.60 0.53 -20.83
CA THR A 253 -24.11 -0.63 -20.11
C THR A 253 -25.27 -0.26 -19.19
N LYS A 254 -25.14 0.87 -18.45
CA LYS A 254 -26.23 1.39 -17.60
C LYS A 254 -27.46 1.75 -18.44
N HIS A 255 -27.26 2.45 -19.56
CA HIS A 255 -28.34 2.81 -20.48
C HIS A 255 -29.04 1.57 -21.04
N TYR A 256 -28.27 0.62 -21.56
CA TYR A 256 -28.79 -0.64 -22.11
C TYR A 256 -29.60 -1.42 -21.06
N THR A 257 -29.09 -1.54 -19.83
CA THR A 257 -29.77 -2.24 -18.73
C THR A 257 -31.10 -1.58 -18.38
N TYR A 258 -31.09 -0.24 -18.23
CA TYR A 258 -32.30 0.53 -17.97
C TYR A 258 -33.37 0.34 -19.07
N LEU A 259 -32.97 0.41 -20.34
CA LEU A 259 -33.91 0.19 -21.45
C LEU A 259 -34.37 -1.27 -21.54
N GLY A 260 -33.55 -2.24 -21.18
CA GLY A 260 -33.94 -3.65 -21.14
C GLY A 260 -35.01 -3.95 -20.09
N GLU A 261 -34.92 -3.30 -18.93
CA GLU A 261 -35.89 -3.44 -17.85
C GLU A 261 -37.22 -2.71 -18.15
N ASN A 262 -37.15 -1.55 -18.80
CA ASN A 262 -38.32 -0.68 -18.97
C ASN A 262 -38.95 -0.77 -20.36
N ASN A 263 -38.16 -0.92 -21.43
CA ASN A 263 -38.57 -0.79 -22.83
C ASN A 263 -37.86 -1.77 -23.80
N PRO A 264 -37.86 -3.10 -23.55
CA PRO A 264 -37.02 -4.06 -24.29
C PRO A 264 -37.35 -4.20 -25.79
N SER A 265 -38.56 -3.84 -26.21
CA SER A 265 -38.97 -3.92 -27.63
C SER A 265 -38.76 -2.61 -28.41
N SER A 266 -38.26 -1.57 -27.77
CA SER A 266 -38.10 -0.25 -28.38
C SER A 266 -36.97 -0.21 -29.42
N SER A 267 -37.10 0.69 -30.41
CA SER A 267 -35.99 1.01 -31.31
C SER A 267 -34.78 1.61 -30.59
N GLU A 268 -35.03 2.28 -29.47
CA GLU A 268 -34.00 2.81 -28.57
C GLU A 268 -33.20 1.68 -27.93
N PHE A 269 -33.85 0.61 -27.44
CA PHE A 269 -33.16 -0.55 -26.87
C PHE A 269 -32.24 -1.21 -27.89
N LYS A 270 -32.71 -1.45 -29.12
CA LYS A 270 -31.88 -1.99 -30.21
C LYS A 270 -30.69 -1.07 -30.57
N SER A 271 -30.90 0.24 -30.50
CA SER A 271 -29.83 1.22 -30.74
C SER A 271 -28.79 1.21 -29.62
N ALA A 272 -29.22 1.11 -28.37
CA ALA A 272 -28.35 0.98 -27.20
C ALA A 272 -27.56 -0.35 -27.21
N GLU A 273 -28.20 -1.46 -27.59
CA GLU A 273 -27.55 -2.76 -27.77
C GLU A 273 -26.41 -2.68 -28.79
N LYS A 274 -26.69 -2.08 -29.96
CA LYS A 274 -25.70 -1.89 -31.02
C LYS A 274 -24.55 -1.00 -30.55
N ALA A 275 -24.84 0.13 -29.92
CA ALA A 275 -23.82 1.05 -29.40
C ALA A 275 -22.92 0.38 -28.36
N LEU A 276 -23.49 -0.40 -27.44
CA LEU A 276 -22.73 -1.16 -26.44
C LEU A 276 -21.83 -2.21 -27.12
N LYS A 277 -22.34 -2.92 -28.12
CA LYS A 277 -21.56 -3.90 -28.88
C LYS A 277 -20.37 -3.25 -29.60
N ASP A 278 -20.59 -2.13 -30.28
CA ASP A 278 -19.54 -1.40 -31.02
C ASP A 278 -18.43 -0.92 -30.05
N LEU A 279 -18.79 -0.41 -28.87
CA LEU A 279 -17.83 0.00 -27.83
C LEU A 279 -17.03 -1.19 -27.26
N LEU A 280 -17.67 -2.34 -27.06
CA LEU A 280 -16.99 -3.56 -26.58
C LEU A 280 -16.00 -4.11 -27.62
N GLU A 281 -16.33 -4.05 -28.91
CA GLU A 281 -15.42 -4.44 -30.00
C GLU A 281 -14.21 -3.49 -30.07
N GLU A 282 -14.41 -2.18 -29.94
CA GLU A 282 -13.32 -1.20 -29.85
C GLU A 282 -12.41 -1.48 -28.64
N GLN A 283 -13.00 -1.83 -27.50
CA GLN A 283 -12.26 -2.14 -26.27
C GLN A 283 -11.38 -3.38 -26.44
N LEU A 284 -11.91 -4.43 -27.08
CA LEU A 284 -11.16 -5.65 -27.39
C LEU A 284 -9.97 -5.36 -28.32
N LEU A 285 -10.18 -4.56 -29.38
CA LEU A 285 -9.11 -4.17 -30.31
C LEU A 285 -7.99 -3.41 -29.59
N LEU A 286 -8.38 -2.48 -28.72
CA LEU A 286 -7.45 -1.64 -27.97
C LEU A 286 -6.62 -2.47 -26.97
N LEU A 287 -7.26 -3.42 -26.28
CA LEU A 287 -6.56 -4.38 -25.40
C LEU A 287 -5.60 -5.29 -26.19
N GLY A 288 -5.97 -5.70 -27.41
CA GLY A 288 -5.10 -6.45 -28.31
C GLY A 288 -3.84 -5.66 -28.70
N ASN A 289 -4.00 -4.39 -29.06
CA ASN A 289 -2.89 -3.48 -29.37
C ASN A 289 -1.97 -3.26 -28.17
N LEU A 290 -2.56 -3.04 -26.99
CA LEU A 290 -1.84 -2.85 -25.75
C LEU A 290 -1.01 -4.09 -25.40
N THR A 291 -1.60 -5.28 -25.54
CA THR A 291 -0.90 -6.57 -25.37
C THR A 291 0.25 -6.72 -26.37
N THR A 292 0.04 -6.32 -27.64
CA THR A 292 1.06 -6.41 -28.69
C THR A 292 2.24 -5.49 -28.41
N LEU A 293 2.00 -4.24 -28.01
CA LEU A 293 3.08 -3.31 -27.65
C LEU A 293 3.81 -3.74 -26.38
N GLN A 294 3.10 -4.29 -25.40
CA GLN A 294 3.72 -4.88 -24.21
C GLN A 294 4.60 -6.08 -24.57
N ASN A 295 4.14 -6.94 -25.48
CA ASN A 295 4.94 -8.06 -25.98
C ASN A 295 6.16 -7.55 -26.75
N LYS A 296 6.04 -6.51 -27.58
CA LYS A 296 7.18 -5.90 -28.27
C LYS A 296 8.17 -5.24 -27.29
N GLN A 297 7.66 -4.58 -26.25
CA GLN A 297 8.49 -4.07 -25.17
C GLN A 297 9.24 -5.21 -24.47
N ILE A 298 8.55 -6.34 -24.22
CA ILE A 298 9.19 -7.56 -23.73
C ILE A 298 10.24 -8.04 -24.73
N GLU A 299 9.96 -8.16 -26.03
CA GLU A 299 10.91 -8.60 -27.06
C GLU A 299 12.16 -7.73 -27.14
N ILE A 300 12.05 -6.40 -27.09
CA ILE A 300 13.20 -5.49 -27.05
C ILE A 300 14.02 -5.70 -25.78
N LEU A 301 13.34 -5.87 -24.64
CA LEU A 301 13.97 -6.25 -23.39
C LEU A 301 14.57 -7.67 -23.45
N GLU A 302 14.06 -8.54 -24.32
CA GLU A 302 14.55 -9.90 -24.55
C GLU A 302 15.77 -9.94 -25.48
N ASP A 303 15.92 -9.07 -26.47
CA ASP A 303 17.04 -9.09 -27.43
C ASP A 303 18.36 -8.54 -26.85
N ALA A 304 18.31 -7.81 -25.73
CA ALA A 304 19.49 -7.37 -24.99
C ALA A 304 20.25 -8.57 -24.36
N TYR A 305 21.24 -9.11 -25.08
CA TYR A 305 21.83 -10.44 -24.86
C TYR A 305 22.53 -10.66 -23.50
N THR A 306 22.82 -9.62 -22.72
CA THR A 306 23.32 -9.70 -21.32
C THR A 306 22.21 -9.59 -20.26
N TRP A 307 21.03 -9.09 -20.61
CA TRP A 307 19.94 -8.77 -19.67
C TRP A 307 18.86 -9.88 -19.61
N LYS A 308 18.91 -10.83 -20.56
CA LYS A 308 18.02 -12.00 -20.73
C LYS A 308 17.76 -12.84 -19.46
N LYS A 309 18.72 -13.02 -18.54
CA LYS A 309 18.52 -13.91 -17.38
C LYS A 309 17.62 -13.33 -16.29
N GLY A 310 17.62 -12.00 -16.12
CA GLY A 310 16.83 -11.33 -15.09
C GLY A 310 15.36 -11.25 -15.49
N LEU A 311 15.07 -10.58 -16.61
CA LEU A 311 13.69 -10.26 -17.02
C LEU A 311 12.88 -11.47 -17.45
N LYS A 312 13.45 -12.45 -18.19
CA LYS A 312 12.73 -13.69 -18.53
C LYS A 312 12.34 -14.49 -17.29
N LYS A 313 13.12 -14.44 -16.21
CA LYS A 313 12.76 -15.08 -14.93
C LYS A 313 11.51 -14.45 -14.31
N PHE A 314 11.29 -13.14 -14.49
CA PHE A 314 10.13 -12.43 -13.95
C PHE A 314 8.91 -12.47 -14.86
N SER A 315 9.07 -12.47 -16.19
CA SER A 315 7.94 -12.52 -17.13
C SER A 315 7.31 -13.92 -17.26
N THR A 316 8.08 -14.98 -17.00
CA THR A 316 7.62 -16.37 -17.18
C THR A 316 7.11 -17.05 -15.92
N GLU A 317 7.28 -16.44 -14.74
CA GLU A 317 6.61 -16.90 -13.52
C GLU A 317 5.11 -16.64 -13.68
N LYS A 318 4.39 -17.63 -14.22
CA LYS A 318 2.93 -17.77 -14.14
C LYS A 318 2.56 -17.98 -12.66
N THR A 319 2.78 -17.00 -11.80
CA THR A 319 2.15 -17.02 -10.48
C THR A 319 0.66 -16.87 -10.72
N ALA A 320 -0.13 -17.73 -10.07
CA ALA A 320 -1.56 -17.55 -10.02
C ALA A 320 -1.80 -16.17 -9.38
N ARG A 321 -2.17 -15.18 -10.19
CA ARG A 321 -2.46 -13.84 -9.69
C ARG A 321 -3.63 -13.93 -8.75
N ALA A 322 -3.45 -13.46 -7.52
CA ALA A 322 -4.58 -13.39 -6.60
C ALA A 322 -5.68 -12.46 -7.17
N ASN A 323 -6.93 -12.79 -6.90
CA ASN A 323 -8.08 -12.06 -7.46
C ASN A 323 -8.26 -10.71 -6.75
N LYS A 324 -7.96 -9.61 -7.47
CA LYS A 324 -8.05 -8.21 -7.01
C LYS A 324 -9.45 -7.76 -6.60
N ASP A 325 -10.48 -8.52 -6.98
CA ASP A 325 -11.87 -8.23 -6.62
C ASP A 325 -12.23 -8.74 -5.22
N ILE A 326 -11.34 -9.49 -4.57
CA ILE A 326 -11.49 -9.93 -3.19
C ILE A 326 -10.85 -8.92 -2.25
N GLN A 327 -11.59 -8.47 -1.24
CA GLN A 327 -11.15 -7.61 -0.15
C GLN A 327 -11.36 -8.29 1.20
N PHE A 328 -10.66 -7.81 2.23
CA PHE A 328 -10.78 -8.34 3.58
C PHE A 328 -11.01 -7.21 4.55
N ILE A 329 -11.94 -7.41 5.49
CA ILE A 329 -12.28 -6.44 6.53
C ILE A 329 -12.12 -7.16 7.85
N GLN A 330 -11.44 -6.54 8.82
CA GLN A 330 -11.39 -7.08 10.18
C GLN A 330 -11.57 -5.99 11.22
N PHE A 331 -12.10 -6.39 12.38
CA PHE A 331 -12.10 -5.56 13.56
C PHE A 331 -10.86 -5.87 14.40
N ASN A 332 -10.15 -4.84 14.80
CA ASN A 332 -8.97 -4.96 15.66
C ASN A 332 -8.98 -3.81 16.67
N SER A 333 -9.13 -4.10 17.96
CA SER A 333 -9.03 -3.07 19.02
C SER A 333 -9.88 -1.80 18.77
N ASN A 334 -11.19 -1.94 18.54
CA ASN A 334 -12.14 -0.86 18.15
C ASN A 334 -11.85 -0.14 16.82
N ARG A 335 -10.93 -0.64 15.98
CA ARG A 335 -10.71 -0.13 14.63
C ARG A 335 -11.23 -1.11 13.59
N ILE A 336 -11.71 -0.57 12.47
CA ILE A 336 -12.01 -1.35 11.27
C ILE A 336 -10.82 -1.21 10.33
N GLU A 337 -10.23 -2.33 9.95
CA GLU A 337 -9.17 -2.39 8.95
C GLU A 337 -9.76 -3.00 7.68
N TRP A 338 -9.80 -2.20 6.61
CA TRP A 338 -10.30 -2.61 5.29
C TRP A 338 -9.13 -2.78 4.32
N PHE A 339 -8.74 -4.02 4.09
CA PHE A 339 -7.67 -4.43 3.18
C PHE A 339 -8.19 -4.44 1.74
N ILE A 340 -7.93 -3.33 1.03
CA ILE A 340 -8.19 -3.23 -0.42
C ILE A 340 -7.28 -4.21 -1.16
N ASN A 341 -6.01 -4.26 -0.76
CA ASN A 341 -5.03 -5.29 -1.10
C ASN A 341 -4.10 -5.55 0.09
N ASP A 342 -2.96 -6.22 -0.10
CA ASP A 342 -2.04 -6.55 1.01
C ASP A 342 -1.35 -5.32 1.61
N ASN A 343 -1.21 -4.25 0.81
CA ASN A 343 -0.43 -3.08 1.16
C ASN A 343 -1.25 -1.79 1.28
N LEU A 344 -2.47 -1.75 0.75
CA LEU A 344 -3.37 -0.61 0.83
C LEU A 344 -4.53 -0.93 1.76
N ILE A 345 -4.52 -0.29 2.93
CA ILE A 345 -5.48 -0.55 4.00
C ILE A 345 -6.14 0.76 4.39
N CYS A 346 -7.47 0.81 4.34
CA CYS A 346 -8.24 1.91 4.91
C CYS A 346 -8.57 1.56 6.36
N VAL A 347 -8.06 2.35 7.30
CA VAL A 347 -8.27 2.17 8.74
C VAL A 347 -9.25 3.21 9.23
N LEU A 348 -10.30 2.76 9.91
CA LEU A 348 -11.29 3.61 10.56
C LEU A 348 -11.20 3.42 12.06
N SER A 349 -10.76 4.46 12.76
CA SER A 349 -10.60 4.47 14.21
C SER A 349 -11.08 5.81 14.76
N ASN A 350 -11.82 5.79 15.87
CA ASN A 350 -12.33 7.01 16.52
C ASN A 350 -13.08 7.94 15.55
N GLY A 351 -13.82 7.37 14.59
CA GLY A 351 -14.56 8.12 13.56
C GLY A 351 -13.71 8.82 12.50
N LYS A 352 -12.40 8.55 12.45
CA LYS A 352 -11.46 9.09 11.47
C LYS A 352 -10.91 8.00 10.58
N TRP A 353 -10.86 8.29 9.28
CA TRP A 353 -10.22 7.45 8.29
C TRP A 353 -8.73 7.76 8.18
N ARG A 354 -7.95 6.72 7.91
CA ARG A 354 -6.54 6.77 7.51
C ARG A 354 -6.32 5.76 6.39
N VAL A 355 -5.34 6.02 5.54
CA VAL A 355 -4.95 5.14 4.44
C VAL A 355 -3.50 4.75 4.64
N GLN A 356 -3.29 3.48 4.98
CA GLN A 356 -1.96 2.94 5.14
C GLN A 356 -1.53 2.33 3.81
N ASN A 357 -0.56 2.97 3.14
CA ASN A 357 0.09 2.45 1.95
C ASN A 357 1.47 1.89 2.32
N TYR A 358 1.46 0.65 2.77
CA TYR A 358 2.63 -0.10 3.19
C TYR A 358 3.62 -0.39 2.04
N GLU A 359 3.13 -0.45 0.80
CA GLU A 359 3.96 -0.66 -0.38
C GLU A 359 4.94 0.49 -0.55
N LEU A 360 4.45 1.72 -0.30
CA LEU A 360 5.23 2.93 -0.39
C LEU A 360 6.37 2.96 0.63
N ILE A 361 6.12 2.53 1.87
CA ILE A 361 7.17 2.40 2.90
C ILE A 361 8.26 1.42 2.45
N SER A 362 7.85 0.25 1.94
CA SER A 362 8.80 -0.75 1.43
C SER A 362 9.68 -0.18 0.32
N HIS A 363 9.09 0.58 -0.61
CA HIS A 363 9.84 1.23 -1.69
C HIS A 363 10.80 2.31 -1.18
N ILE A 364 10.39 3.14 -0.19
CA ILE A 364 11.28 4.14 0.41
C ILE A 364 12.50 3.48 1.05
N ILE A 365 12.29 2.43 1.85
CA ILE A 365 13.38 1.67 2.49
C ILE A 365 14.32 1.09 1.42
N LEU A 366 13.75 0.53 0.37
CA LEU A 366 14.51 -0.14 -0.67
C LEU A 366 15.32 0.84 -1.51
N GLU A 367 14.71 1.95 -1.93
CA GLU A 367 15.37 3.08 -2.59
C GLU A 367 16.57 3.57 -1.78
N PHE A 368 16.33 3.84 -0.48
CA PHE A 368 17.36 4.32 0.45
C PHE A 368 18.58 3.40 0.50
N ILE A 369 18.35 2.09 0.44
CA ILE A 369 19.44 1.11 0.47
C ILE A 369 20.11 1.05 -0.89
N LEU A 370 19.34 0.98 -1.97
CA LEU A 370 19.87 0.87 -3.32
C LEU A 370 20.82 2.02 -3.67
N ARG A 371 20.43 3.27 -3.41
CA ARG A 371 21.29 4.41 -3.73
C ARG A 371 22.66 4.35 -3.04
N GLN A 372 22.77 3.67 -1.89
CA GLN A 372 24.05 3.42 -1.20
C GLN A 372 24.91 2.32 -1.84
N TYR A 373 24.36 1.51 -2.74
CA TYR A 373 25.12 0.61 -3.60
C TYR A 373 25.56 1.30 -4.89
N PHE A 374 24.78 2.27 -5.39
CA PHE A 374 25.02 2.89 -6.70
C PHE A 374 25.75 4.23 -6.68
N LYS A 375 25.97 4.82 -5.51
CA LYS A 375 26.56 6.18 -5.38
C LYS A 375 27.84 6.41 -6.22
N ASN A 376 28.62 5.38 -6.58
CA ASN A 376 29.95 5.53 -7.20
C ASN A 376 30.36 4.47 -8.26
N SER A 377 29.45 3.74 -8.92
CA SER A 377 29.90 2.61 -9.76
C SER A 377 29.08 2.28 -11.01
N ASP A 378 29.78 2.06 -12.12
CA ASP A 378 29.35 1.26 -13.28
C ASP A 378 29.12 -0.19 -12.82
N ILE A 379 27.95 -0.46 -12.25
CA ILE A 379 27.58 -1.80 -11.81
C ILE A 379 27.04 -2.57 -13.01
N SER A 380 27.61 -3.76 -13.27
CA SER A 380 27.05 -4.65 -14.31
C SER A 380 25.63 -5.08 -13.95
N SER A 381 24.80 -5.34 -14.95
CA SER A 381 23.42 -5.80 -14.73
C SER A 381 23.34 -7.08 -13.90
N GLU A 382 24.30 -8.01 -14.03
CA GLU A 382 24.35 -9.23 -13.20
C GLU A 382 24.62 -8.91 -11.73
N THR A 383 25.51 -7.95 -11.47
CA THR A 383 25.81 -7.50 -10.11
C THR A 383 24.61 -6.79 -9.50
N PHE A 384 23.92 -5.95 -10.28
CA PHE A 384 22.66 -5.32 -9.89
C PHE A 384 21.60 -6.38 -9.52
N ILE A 385 21.36 -7.36 -10.38
CA ILE A 385 20.45 -8.49 -10.12
C ILE A 385 20.84 -9.24 -8.83
N GLY A 386 22.12 -9.50 -8.63
CA GLY A 386 22.63 -10.13 -7.41
C GLY A 386 22.36 -9.31 -6.16
N ILE A 387 22.47 -7.99 -6.24
CA ILE A 387 22.15 -7.04 -5.17
C ILE A 387 20.64 -7.05 -4.88
N ILE A 388 19.79 -6.87 -5.90
CA ILE A 388 18.33 -6.85 -5.77
C ILE A 388 17.79 -8.14 -5.12
N ASN A 389 18.24 -9.30 -5.61
CA ASN A 389 17.82 -10.59 -5.08
C ASN A 389 18.20 -10.80 -3.61
N LYS A 390 19.25 -10.13 -3.13
CA LYS A 390 19.68 -10.18 -1.72
C LYS A 390 18.95 -9.17 -0.86
N ILE A 391 18.70 -7.96 -1.36
CA ILE A 391 18.14 -6.86 -0.57
C ILE A 391 16.64 -6.98 -0.40
N ILE A 392 15.88 -7.30 -1.46
CA ILE A 392 14.41 -7.32 -1.40
C ILE A 392 13.88 -8.22 -0.28
N PRO A 393 14.33 -9.48 -0.12
CA PRO A 393 13.85 -10.32 0.97
C PRO A 393 14.16 -9.73 2.35
N ARG A 394 15.28 -9.03 2.50
CA ARG A 394 15.69 -8.41 3.78
C ARG A 394 14.89 -7.14 4.07
N ALA A 395 14.68 -6.31 3.06
CA ALA A 395 13.81 -5.13 3.15
C ALA A 395 12.39 -5.55 3.54
N LYS A 396 11.89 -6.62 2.94
CA LYS A 396 10.58 -7.21 3.26
C LYS A 396 10.48 -7.68 4.71
N ILE A 397 11.53 -8.30 5.26
CA ILE A 397 11.55 -8.69 6.68
C ILE A 397 11.50 -7.46 7.59
N LEU A 398 12.32 -6.43 7.30
CA LEU A 398 12.27 -5.18 8.07
C LEU A 398 10.88 -4.54 8.01
N PHE A 399 10.33 -4.43 6.81
CA PHE A 399 9.00 -3.90 6.56
C PHE A 399 7.92 -4.67 7.33
N ASN A 400 7.92 -6.01 7.27
CA ASN A 400 6.96 -6.83 7.99
C ASN A 400 7.09 -6.63 9.51
N ASN A 401 8.32 -6.53 10.02
CA ASN A 401 8.53 -6.26 11.44
C ASN A 401 8.01 -4.87 11.84
N ILE A 402 8.20 -3.83 11.02
CA ILE A 402 7.64 -2.48 11.25
C ILE A 402 6.11 -2.54 11.29
N ARG A 403 5.50 -3.25 10.35
CA ARG A 403 4.04 -3.45 10.29
C ARG A 403 3.53 -4.18 11.54
N GLU A 404 4.22 -5.22 12.00
CA GLU A 404 3.85 -5.93 13.22
C GLU A 404 3.98 -5.05 14.48
N LEU A 405 5.04 -4.24 14.58
CA LEU A 405 5.20 -3.26 15.66
C LEU A 405 4.03 -2.26 15.68
N SER A 406 3.65 -1.74 14.50
CA SER A 406 2.50 -0.85 14.33
C SER A 406 1.18 -1.53 14.73
N ASN A 407 0.94 -2.75 14.27
CA ASN A 407 -0.26 -3.52 14.60
C ASN A 407 -0.41 -3.82 16.08
N LYS A 408 0.73 -4.01 16.78
CA LYS A 408 0.78 -4.28 18.22
C LYS A 408 0.95 -3.02 19.07
N ASN A 409 0.94 -1.83 18.46
CA ASN A 409 1.12 -0.56 19.16
C ASN A 409 2.45 -0.50 19.96
N ILE A 410 3.51 -1.13 19.44
CA ILE A 410 4.84 -1.14 20.05
C ILE A 410 5.64 0.04 19.48
N GLY A 411 5.85 1.06 20.33
CA GLY A 411 6.67 2.21 19.99
C GLY A 411 8.12 1.81 19.69
N ALA A 412 8.66 2.29 18.57
CA ALA A 412 10.03 1.97 18.15
C ALA A 412 10.67 3.12 17.38
N LEU A 413 12.00 3.18 17.42
CA LEU A 413 12.82 4.05 16.57
C LEU A 413 13.92 3.22 15.91
N ILE A 414 13.88 3.09 14.59
CA ILE A 414 14.85 2.32 13.81
C ILE A 414 15.57 3.29 12.86
N ILE A 415 16.90 3.22 12.80
CA ILE A 415 17.73 4.08 11.95
C ILE A 415 18.56 3.19 11.03
N LEU A 416 18.29 3.26 9.73
CA LEU A 416 19.14 2.69 8.68
C LEU A 416 20.22 3.72 8.34
N LEU A 417 21.43 3.49 8.82
CA LEU A 417 22.53 4.43 8.65
C LEU A 417 22.96 4.52 7.19
N GLU A 418 23.18 5.75 6.73
CA GLU A 418 23.81 5.99 5.45
C GLU A 418 25.30 5.61 5.52
N GLN A 419 25.74 4.78 4.58
CA GLN A 419 27.16 4.54 4.37
C GLN A 419 27.74 5.69 3.54
N SER A 420 28.34 6.66 4.22
CA SER A 420 29.20 7.65 3.59
C SER A 420 30.67 7.19 3.59
N GLU A 421 31.49 7.87 2.80
CA GLU A 421 32.97 7.79 2.88
C GLU A 421 33.49 8.13 4.29
N LEU A 422 32.69 8.85 5.09
CA LEU A 422 33.01 9.13 6.49
C LEU A 422 33.01 7.81 7.27
N GLN A 423 34.11 7.54 7.95
CA GLN A 423 34.26 6.34 8.78
C GLN A 423 33.10 6.25 9.78
N LYS A 424 32.50 5.06 9.95
CA LYS A 424 31.37 4.80 10.88
C LYS A 424 31.52 5.46 12.27
N ARG A 425 32.75 5.60 12.75
CA ARG A 425 33.11 6.28 14.01
C ARG A 425 32.65 7.75 14.05
N THR A 426 32.75 8.46 12.94
CA THR A 426 32.32 9.85 12.81
C THR A 426 30.81 9.98 12.92
N ILE A 427 30.06 9.07 12.29
CA ILE A 427 28.59 9.02 12.40
C ILE A 427 28.19 8.84 13.86
N TYR A 428 28.76 7.86 14.57
CA TYR A 428 28.42 7.63 15.98
C TYR A 428 28.74 8.84 16.87
N LYS A 429 29.86 9.51 16.62
CA LYS A 429 30.27 10.71 17.37
C LYS A 429 29.27 11.86 17.26
N GLN A 430 28.69 12.01 16.08
CA GLN A 430 27.76 13.10 15.78
C GLN A 430 26.31 12.73 16.13
N LEU A 431 25.92 11.48 15.92
CA LEU A 431 24.54 10.98 16.10
C LEU A 431 24.21 10.68 17.56
N LEU A 432 25.13 10.05 18.30
CA LEU A 432 24.85 9.44 19.61
C LEU A 432 25.27 10.34 20.76
N SER A 433 24.46 10.38 21.82
CA SER A 433 24.77 11.14 23.04
C SER A 433 26.08 10.69 23.72
N LYS A 434 26.43 9.41 23.62
CA LYS A 434 27.70 8.84 24.12
C LYS A 434 28.84 8.86 23.10
N GLU A 435 28.59 9.42 21.91
CA GLU A 435 29.54 9.53 20.79
C GLU A 435 30.11 8.20 20.26
N THR A 436 29.69 7.06 20.82
CA THR A 436 30.11 5.70 20.53
C THR A 436 28.94 4.76 20.77
N LEU A 437 29.00 3.55 20.21
CA LEU A 437 28.00 2.52 20.51
C LEU A 437 28.10 2.13 21.98
N THR A 438 26.96 2.07 22.66
CA THR A 438 26.93 1.57 24.04
C THR A 438 27.36 0.11 24.04
N ASN A 439 28.32 -0.26 24.88
CA ASN A 439 28.77 -1.64 25.04
C ASN A 439 28.42 -2.12 26.46
N ASN A 440 27.40 -2.97 26.58
CA ASN A 440 27.01 -3.62 27.84
C ASN A 440 26.71 -5.10 27.58
N ASP A 441 26.56 -5.90 28.64
CA ASP A 441 26.38 -7.35 28.50
C ASP A 441 25.13 -7.73 27.70
N TYR A 442 24.07 -6.93 27.75
CA TYR A 442 22.85 -7.17 26.96
C TYR A 442 23.04 -6.93 25.46
N LYS A 443 24.02 -6.12 25.05
CA LYS A 443 24.35 -5.93 23.61
C LYS A 443 24.90 -7.17 22.94
N LYS A 444 25.36 -8.17 23.72
CA LYS A 444 25.78 -9.46 23.19
C LYS A 444 24.63 -10.21 22.49
N ILE A 445 23.37 -9.89 22.78
CA ILE A 445 22.19 -10.49 22.15
C ILE A 445 22.13 -10.20 20.64
N VAL A 446 22.63 -9.04 20.21
CA VAL A 446 22.71 -8.68 18.78
C VAL A 446 24.06 -9.05 18.17
N GLN A 447 24.79 -9.98 18.80
CA GLN A 447 26.06 -10.52 18.31
C GLN A 447 25.93 -12.03 18.13
N THR A 448 26.56 -12.55 17.08
CA THR A 448 26.67 -14.00 16.85
C THR A 448 27.96 -14.52 17.49
N ASP A 449 29.04 -14.66 16.72
CA ASP A 449 30.34 -15.13 17.21
C ASP A 449 31.22 -13.94 17.64
N LYS A 450 31.15 -13.58 18.94
CA LYS A 450 31.93 -12.60 19.73
C LYS A 450 32.08 -11.16 19.20
N THR A 451 31.90 -10.87 17.91
CA THR A 451 32.00 -9.52 17.32
C THR A 451 31.13 -9.28 16.09
N LYS A 452 30.57 -10.32 15.46
CA LYS A 452 29.74 -10.16 14.26
C LYS A 452 28.31 -9.74 14.63
N PRO A 453 27.80 -8.62 14.09
CA PRO A 453 26.44 -8.18 14.35
C PRO A 453 25.42 -9.19 13.78
N LEU A 454 24.32 -9.39 14.50
CA LEU A 454 23.20 -10.22 14.08
C LEU A 454 22.54 -9.58 12.86
N ASN A 455 22.37 -10.36 11.79
CA ASN A 455 21.64 -9.89 10.63
C ASN A 455 20.13 -10.07 10.86
N LEU A 456 19.34 -9.07 10.47
CA LEU A 456 17.89 -9.11 10.59
C LEU A 456 17.26 -10.32 9.87
N TYR A 457 17.83 -10.74 8.75
CA TYR A 457 17.35 -11.90 8.00
C TYR A 457 17.40 -13.21 8.80
N SER A 458 18.38 -13.33 9.69
CA SER A 458 18.56 -14.47 10.61
C SER A 458 18.01 -14.20 12.01
N CYS A 459 17.48 -13.01 12.26
CA CYS A 459 16.92 -12.64 13.54
C CYS A 459 15.49 -13.18 13.63
N ASP A 460 15.18 -13.87 14.73
CA ASP A 460 13.81 -14.25 15.02
C ASP A 460 12.94 -12.98 15.18
N LYS A 461 11.69 -13.04 14.69
CA LYS A 461 10.79 -11.88 14.70
C LYS A 461 10.48 -11.40 16.12
N TYR A 462 10.33 -12.30 17.08
CA TYR A 462 10.04 -11.95 18.47
C TYR A 462 11.25 -11.31 19.13
N LEU A 463 12.45 -11.78 18.79
CA LEU A 463 13.68 -11.15 19.25
C LEU A 463 13.82 -9.72 18.71
N PHE A 464 13.56 -9.50 17.42
CA PHE A 464 13.63 -8.15 16.86
C PHE A 464 12.57 -7.23 17.46
N GLU A 465 11.35 -7.72 17.66
CA GLU A 465 10.27 -6.99 18.36
C GLU A 465 10.70 -6.58 19.78
N LEU A 466 11.28 -7.51 20.55
CA LEU A 466 11.80 -7.25 21.89
C LEU A 466 12.95 -6.21 21.87
N ILE A 467 13.83 -6.27 20.88
CA ILE A 467 14.91 -5.29 20.70
C ILE A 467 14.32 -3.90 20.43
N CYS A 468 13.29 -3.81 19.59
CA CYS A 468 12.63 -2.56 19.22
C CYS A 468 11.79 -1.97 20.36
N SER A 469 11.29 -2.79 21.29
CA SER A 469 10.53 -2.31 22.45
C SER A 469 11.40 -1.70 23.55
N VAL A 470 12.73 -1.79 23.43
CA VAL A 470 13.65 -1.13 24.38
C VAL A 470 13.75 0.36 24.05
N ASP A 471 13.62 1.21 25.07
CA ASP A 471 13.76 2.65 24.94
C ASP A 471 15.07 3.07 24.26
N GLY A 472 14.93 3.93 23.23
CA GLY A 472 16.03 4.43 22.41
C GLY A 472 15.93 3.94 20.97
N ALA A 473 17.03 4.06 20.22
CA ALA A 473 17.08 3.72 18.80
C ALA A 473 17.74 2.37 18.52
N VAL A 474 17.22 1.66 17.53
CA VAL A 474 17.84 0.50 16.87
C VAL A 474 18.62 0.98 15.66
N LEU A 475 19.91 0.64 15.60
CA LEU A 475 20.78 1.04 14.50
C LEU A 475 21.01 -0.13 13.55
N LEU A 476 20.73 0.08 12.27
CA LEU A 476 20.93 -0.86 11.19
C LEU A 476 21.95 -0.31 10.18
N ASP A 477 22.75 -1.18 9.56
CA ASP A 477 23.51 -0.82 8.35
C ASP A 477 22.75 -1.17 7.05
N LYS A 478 23.30 -0.79 5.89
CA LYS A 478 22.72 -1.10 4.57
C LYS A 478 22.59 -2.60 4.26
N TYR A 479 23.23 -3.48 5.04
CA TYR A 479 23.13 -4.92 4.91
C TYR A 479 22.10 -5.53 5.87
N PHE A 480 21.39 -4.70 6.63
CA PHE A 480 20.43 -5.07 7.69
C PHE A 480 21.09 -5.76 8.88
N ASN A 481 22.35 -5.47 9.17
CA ASN A 481 22.96 -5.90 10.43
C ASN A 481 22.50 -4.99 11.58
N ILE A 482 22.07 -5.59 12.69
CA ILE A 482 21.72 -4.88 13.91
C ILE A 482 23.02 -4.48 14.61
N LEU A 483 23.37 -3.19 14.55
CA LEU A 483 24.62 -2.66 15.08
C LEU A 483 24.54 -2.40 16.58
N SER A 484 23.40 -1.86 17.03
CA SER A 484 23.06 -1.67 18.44
C SER A 484 21.55 -1.40 18.56
N PHE A 485 21.08 -1.29 19.80
CA PHE A 485 19.70 -0.94 20.15
C PHE A 485 19.66 -0.04 21.38
N GLY A 486 18.52 0.53 21.74
CA GLY A 486 18.39 1.41 22.92
C GLY A 486 19.42 2.55 22.97
N GLU A 487 19.85 3.04 21.81
CA GLU A 487 20.83 4.12 21.73
C GLU A 487 20.15 5.48 21.85
N MET A 488 20.74 6.39 22.61
CA MET A 488 20.20 7.75 22.79
C MET A 488 20.74 8.68 21.72
N ILE A 489 19.83 9.34 21.01
CA ILE A 489 20.15 10.33 19.96
C ILE A 489 20.57 11.66 20.60
N LYS A 490 21.60 12.28 20.04
CA LYS A 490 22.20 13.51 20.58
C LYS A 490 21.25 14.70 20.45
N ASN A 491 20.95 15.34 21.57
CA ASN A 491 20.04 16.50 21.59
C ASN A 491 20.62 17.74 20.89
N SER A 492 21.95 17.85 20.78
CA SER A 492 22.62 19.02 20.16
C SER A 492 22.55 19.03 18.64
N ILE A 493 22.03 17.98 18.00
CA ILE A 493 21.76 18.01 16.56
C ILE A 493 20.70 19.09 16.33
N GLU A 494 20.94 19.96 15.35
CA GLU A 494 20.04 21.05 15.00
C GLU A 494 18.62 20.52 14.76
N THR A 495 17.66 21.14 15.43
CA THR A 495 16.26 20.76 15.32
C THR A 495 15.72 21.15 13.94
N PRO A 496 15.22 20.20 13.15
CA PRO A 496 14.60 20.55 11.88
C PRO A 496 13.31 21.34 12.10
N PRO A 497 12.97 22.28 11.20
CA PRO A 497 11.82 23.17 11.36
C PRO A 497 10.47 22.44 11.35
N VAL A 498 10.44 21.18 10.89
CA VAL A 498 9.21 20.39 10.67
C VAL A 498 8.96 19.36 11.80
N ALA A 499 9.82 19.29 12.82
CA ALA A 499 9.63 18.33 13.90
C ALA A 499 8.44 18.71 14.79
N GLU A 500 7.33 17.97 14.65
CA GLU A 500 6.18 17.99 15.56
C GLU A 500 6.60 17.68 17.02
N GLU A 501 5.70 17.96 17.97
CA GLU A 501 5.85 17.66 19.39
C GLU A 501 6.15 16.16 19.64
N GLY A 502 6.97 15.88 20.67
CA GLY A 502 7.28 14.53 21.13
C GLY A 502 8.76 14.14 21.01
N SER A 503 9.33 13.58 22.08
CA SER A 503 10.75 13.22 22.18
C SER A 503 11.20 12.23 21.10
N ARG A 504 10.39 11.20 20.82
CA ARG A 504 10.69 10.17 19.79
C ARG A 504 10.63 10.75 18.36
N THR A 505 9.68 11.65 18.08
CA THR A 505 9.58 12.35 16.79
C THR A 505 10.81 13.23 16.55
N LEU A 506 11.20 14.02 17.55
CA LEU A 506 12.38 14.87 17.48
C LEU A 506 13.66 14.06 17.31
N ALA A 507 13.80 12.95 18.04
CA ALA A 507 14.92 12.02 17.89
C ALA A 507 14.96 11.41 16.48
N ALA A 508 13.81 11.02 15.93
CA ALA A 508 13.71 10.46 14.59
C ALA A 508 14.16 11.46 13.51
N ALA A 509 13.65 12.69 13.59
CA ALA A 509 14.00 13.75 12.64
C ALA A 509 15.47 14.20 12.77
N LYS A 510 16.04 14.24 13.99
CA LYS A 510 17.47 14.52 14.17
C LYS A 510 18.36 13.40 13.63
N ALA A 511 17.98 12.15 13.91
CA ALA A 511 18.70 10.98 13.45
C ALA A 511 18.69 10.82 11.93
N SER A 512 17.65 11.32 11.25
CA SER A 512 17.51 11.17 9.81
C SER A 512 18.53 11.96 8.98
N ARG A 513 19.30 12.86 9.61
CA ARG A 513 20.48 13.49 8.98
C ARG A 513 21.65 12.53 8.75
N PHE A 514 21.57 11.32 9.32
CA PHE A 514 22.61 10.29 9.25
C PHE A 514 22.13 9.03 8.51
N GLY A 515 20.93 9.06 7.92
CA GLY A 515 20.31 7.96 7.21
C GLY A 515 18.78 7.97 7.28
N LEU A 516 18.13 6.87 6.92
CA LEU A 516 16.68 6.78 6.97
C LEU A 516 16.23 6.43 8.39
N SER A 517 15.40 7.29 8.97
CA SER A 517 14.84 7.11 10.29
C SER A 517 13.38 6.67 10.19
N ILE A 518 13.03 5.60 10.89
CA ILE A 518 11.71 4.97 10.89
C ILE A 518 11.20 4.98 12.32
N LYS A 519 10.14 5.74 12.56
CA LYS A 519 9.42 5.80 13.84
C LYS A 519 8.15 4.97 13.75
N VAL A 520 7.91 4.15 14.75
CA VAL A 520 6.59 3.57 15.03
C VAL A 520 6.08 4.19 16.33
N SER A 521 4.88 4.77 16.32
CA SER A 521 4.25 5.31 17.54
C SER A 521 3.57 4.22 18.35
N GLU A 522 3.29 4.52 19.62
CA GLU A 522 2.47 3.65 20.47
C GLU A 522 1.00 3.64 20.06
N ASP A 523 0.58 4.56 19.18
CA ASP A 523 -0.75 4.55 18.56
C ASP A 523 -0.77 3.73 17.26
N GLY A 524 0.38 3.18 16.85
CA GLY A 524 0.55 2.39 15.63
C GLY A 524 0.93 3.20 14.39
N ASP A 525 1.09 4.52 14.49
CA ASP A 525 1.44 5.39 13.34
C ASP A 525 2.89 5.13 12.93
N ILE A 526 3.15 5.09 11.61
CA ILE A 526 4.50 4.87 11.07
C ILE A 526 4.96 6.15 10.37
N SER A 527 6.10 6.70 10.78
CA SER A 527 6.67 7.89 10.15
C SER A 527 8.09 7.65 9.69
N LEU A 528 8.41 8.04 8.46
CA LEU A 528 9.77 7.97 7.91
C LEU A 528 10.32 9.39 7.74
N PHE A 529 11.60 9.55 8.07
CA PHE A 529 12.31 10.82 7.96
C PHE A 529 13.64 10.63 7.25
N GLU A 530 14.04 11.66 6.51
CA GLU A 530 15.32 11.78 5.81
C GLU A 530 15.77 13.24 5.82
N ASP A 531 17.04 13.48 6.12
CA ASP A 531 17.65 14.82 6.16
C ASP A 531 16.85 15.84 7.00
N GLY A 532 16.31 15.40 8.13
CA GLY A 532 15.51 16.23 9.03
C GLY A 532 14.04 16.41 8.62
N SER A 533 13.63 15.92 7.46
CA SER A 533 12.28 16.14 6.92
C SER A 533 11.45 14.85 6.88
N PRO A 534 10.11 14.93 7.09
CA PRO A 534 9.23 13.78 6.96
C PRO A 534 9.02 13.38 5.49
N ILE A 535 9.23 12.10 5.17
CA ILE A 535 8.92 11.51 3.86
C ILE A 535 7.47 11.00 3.81
N ILE A 536 7.01 10.37 4.89
CA ILE A 536 5.64 9.83 5.00
C ILE A 536 5.24 9.66 6.47
N LYS A 537 3.94 9.77 6.78
CA LYS A 537 3.34 9.57 8.12
C LYS A 537 2.01 8.81 8.02
N LEU A 538 2.03 7.48 8.11
CA LEU A 538 0.87 6.58 8.01
C LEU A 538 0.14 6.36 9.33
#